data_AF-A0A1I1B5K9-F1
#
_entry.id   AF-A0A1I1B5K9-F1
#
_cell.length_a   1.000
_cell.length_b   1.000
_cell.length_c   1.000
_cell.angle_alpha   90.00
_cell.angle_beta   90.00
_cell.angle_gamma   90.00
#
_symmetry.space_group_name_H-M   'P 1'
#
loop_
_entity.id
_entity.type
_entity.pdbx_description
1 polymer ?
#
loop_
_entity_poly.entity_id
_entity_poly.type
_entity_poly.pdbx_seq_one_letter_code
_entity_poly.pdbx_strand_id
1 'polypeptide(L)'
;MRIICVSGLALMASLLSGSLAHAIERPATKAEIERIAVGHTINGRMRYMENGRYVHAGKYPGVYRISDGRICIHFDSRRNRCDRIVTEDNGKTFWMITSAGKRTTYRRRP
;
A
#
# COMPACT_ATOMS: atom_id res chain seq x y z
N MET A 1 -54.95 48.95 4.89
CA MET A 1 -55.25 47.62 5.45
C MET A 1 -55.26 46.66 4.26
N ARG A 2 -54.30 45.76 3.99
CA ARG A 2 -53.19 45.09 4.71
C ARG A 2 -52.01 44.99 3.71
N ILE A 3 -50.75 45.32 4.05
CA ILE A 3 -49.68 44.43 4.60
C ILE A 3 -49.63 43.07 3.91
N ILE A 4 -48.54 42.73 3.18
CA ILE A 4 -47.46 41.73 3.50
C ILE A 4 -46.29 42.02 2.52
N CYS A 5 -45.18 42.64 2.95
CA CYS A 5 -43.97 42.09 3.57
C CYS A 5 -43.09 41.18 2.67
N VAL A 6 -41.91 41.74 2.36
CA VAL A 6 -40.68 41.16 1.80
C VAL A 6 -40.27 39.90 2.55
N SER A 7 -39.72 38.89 1.87
CA SER A 7 -38.63 38.04 2.40
C SER A 7 -38.08 37.13 1.31
N GLY A 8 -37.06 37.61 0.59
CA GLY A 8 -36.14 36.74 -0.14
C GLY A 8 -35.19 36.09 0.86
N LEU A 9 -35.40 34.82 1.17
CA LEU A 9 -34.37 33.99 1.80
C LEU A 9 -33.59 33.27 0.69
N ALA A 10 -32.45 33.84 0.31
CA ALA A 10 -31.43 33.12 -0.43
C ALA A 10 -30.72 32.17 0.54
N LEU A 11 -31.00 30.86 0.45
CA LEU A 11 -30.22 29.83 1.12
C LEU A 11 -28.80 29.81 0.51
N MET A 12 -27.84 30.41 1.21
CA MET A 12 -26.41 30.18 0.97
C MET A 12 -26.07 28.76 1.42
N ALA A 13 -26.11 27.81 0.49
CA ALA A 13 -25.56 26.48 0.71
C ALA A 13 -24.03 26.58 0.70
N SER A 14 -23.43 26.68 1.89
CA SER A 14 -21.99 26.58 2.09
C SER A 14 -21.52 25.18 1.69
N LEU A 15 -20.97 25.08 0.48
CA LEU A 15 -20.21 23.93 0.03
C LEU A 15 -18.97 23.80 0.94
N LEU A 16 -19.09 22.98 1.98
CA LEU A 16 -17.94 22.39 2.66
C LEU A 16 -17.22 21.51 1.65
N SER A 17 -16.33 22.13 0.87
CA SER A 17 -15.28 21.45 0.11
C SER A 17 -14.32 20.80 1.09
N GLY A 18 -14.75 19.68 1.69
CA GLY A 18 -13.87 18.78 2.40
C GLY A 18 -12.84 18.29 1.40
N SER A 19 -11.62 18.83 1.48
CA SER A 19 -10.48 18.27 0.77
C SER A 19 -10.31 16.85 1.29
N LEU A 20 -10.82 15.87 0.54
CA LEU A 20 -10.31 14.51 0.61
C LEU A 20 -8.84 14.63 0.24
N ALA A 21 -7.98 14.77 1.26
CA ALA A 21 -6.55 14.60 1.11
C ALA A 21 -6.38 13.19 0.58
N HIS A 22 -6.34 13.06 -0.74
CA HIS A 22 -5.97 11.83 -1.40
C HIS A 22 -4.56 11.55 -0.93
N ALA A 23 -4.42 10.53 -0.10
CA ALA A 23 -3.13 10.01 0.26
C ALA A 23 -2.35 9.78 -1.04
N ILE A 24 -1.32 10.60 -1.29
CA ILE A 24 -0.59 10.56 -2.56
C ILE A 24 0.13 9.22 -2.58
N GLU A 25 -0.37 8.30 -3.40
CA GLU A 25 0.30 7.03 -3.65
C GLU A 25 1.63 7.32 -4.34
N ARG A 26 2.71 6.75 -3.82
CA ARG A 26 4.01 6.75 -4.49
C ARG A 26 4.66 5.37 -4.39
N PRO A 27 5.62 5.04 -5.27
CA PRO A 27 6.50 3.90 -5.04
C PRO A 27 7.13 3.99 -3.63
N ALA A 28 7.13 2.87 -2.92
CA ALA A 28 7.87 2.77 -1.66
C ALA A 28 9.37 2.79 -1.95
N THR A 29 10.17 3.47 -1.15
CA THR A 29 11.64 3.41 -1.30
C THR A 29 12.16 2.04 -0.87
N LYS A 30 13.37 1.69 -1.30
CA LYS A 30 14.06 0.47 -0.85
C LYS A 30 14.10 0.38 0.67
N ALA A 31 14.48 1.46 1.35
CA ALA A 31 14.59 1.52 2.81
C ALA A 31 13.22 1.32 3.51
N GLU A 32 12.13 1.82 2.92
CA GLU A 32 10.79 1.60 3.45
C GLU A 32 10.35 0.14 3.33
N ILE A 33 10.63 -0.49 2.19
CA ILE A 33 10.33 -1.91 1.97
C ILE A 33 11.19 -2.77 2.90
N GLU A 34 12.48 -2.45 3.05
CA GLU A 34 13.40 -3.17 3.94
C GLU A 34 12.90 -3.13 5.38
N ARG A 35 12.55 -1.94 5.89
CA ARG A 35 12.04 -1.72 7.25
C ARG A 35 10.79 -2.55 7.58
N ILE A 36 9.87 -2.73 6.63
CA ILE A 36 8.63 -3.47 6.90
C ILE A 36 8.77 -4.98 6.66
N ALA A 37 9.61 -5.38 5.70
CA ALA A 37 9.68 -6.76 5.23
C ALA A 37 10.80 -7.58 5.86
N VAL A 38 12.02 -7.04 5.91
CA VAL A 38 13.23 -7.81 6.26
C VAL A 38 13.16 -8.26 7.71
N GLY A 39 13.42 -9.54 7.96
CA GLY A 39 13.28 -10.16 9.28
C GLY A 39 11.83 -10.41 9.70
N HIS A 40 10.84 -10.19 8.82
CA HIS A 40 9.43 -10.21 9.18
C HIS A 40 8.58 -11.11 8.27
N THR A 41 7.37 -11.42 8.76
CA THR A 41 6.33 -12.11 8.00
C THR A 41 5.25 -11.12 7.58
N ILE A 42 5.12 -10.91 6.27
CA ILE A 42 4.10 -10.06 5.68
C ILE A 42 2.84 -10.88 5.40
N ASN A 43 1.68 -10.31 5.76
CA ASN A 43 0.35 -10.90 5.61
C ASN A 43 0.22 -12.32 6.19
N GLY A 44 1.07 -12.67 7.17
CA GLY A 44 1.10 -14.00 7.79
C GLY A 44 1.55 -15.15 6.89
N ARG A 45 2.06 -14.87 5.68
CA ARG A 45 2.44 -15.93 4.73
C ARG A 45 3.76 -15.66 4.00
N MET A 46 4.24 -14.43 3.93
CA MET A 46 5.42 -14.06 3.17
C MET A 46 6.56 -13.74 4.12
N ARG A 47 7.44 -14.70 4.38
CA ARG A 47 8.59 -14.50 5.29
C ARG A 47 9.80 -14.03 4.50
N TYR A 48 10.31 -12.85 4.82
CA TYR A 48 11.56 -12.31 4.28
C TYR A 48 12.62 -12.34 5.38
N MET A 49 13.64 -13.18 5.23
CA MET A 49 14.69 -13.39 6.24
C MET A 49 15.85 -12.42 6.01
N GLU A 50 16.54 -12.01 7.07
CA GLU A 50 17.67 -11.07 7.01
C GLU A 50 18.82 -11.51 6.09
N ASN A 51 18.97 -12.82 5.90
CA ASN A 51 19.96 -13.40 4.98
C ASN A 51 19.54 -13.39 3.50
N GLY A 52 18.46 -12.70 3.13
CA GLY A 52 17.98 -12.62 1.74
C GLY A 52 17.12 -13.81 1.28
N ARG A 53 16.81 -14.76 2.17
CA ARG A 53 15.91 -15.88 1.85
C ARG A 53 14.44 -15.49 2.00
N TYR A 54 13.61 -16.09 1.16
CA TYR A 54 12.16 -15.91 1.15
C TYR A 54 11.46 -17.26 1.30
N VAL A 55 10.33 -17.30 2.02
CA VAL A 55 9.42 -18.46 2.01
C VAL A 55 7.97 -17.98 1.97
N HIS A 56 7.19 -18.50 1.01
CA HIS A 56 5.74 -18.32 0.99
C HIS A 56 5.01 -19.50 1.64
N ALA A 57 4.20 -19.21 2.67
CA ALA A 57 3.33 -20.15 3.38
C ALA A 57 4.04 -21.45 3.82
N GLY A 58 5.32 -21.36 4.18
CA GLY A 58 6.15 -22.51 4.57
C GLY A 58 6.55 -23.47 3.44
N LYS A 59 6.14 -23.22 2.19
CA LYS A 59 6.23 -24.23 1.10
C LYS A 59 7.08 -23.80 -0.10
N TYR A 60 7.16 -22.50 -0.38
CA TYR A 60 7.81 -22.02 -1.60
C TYR A 60 9.04 -21.18 -1.25
N PRO A 61 10.21 -21.82 -1.10
CA PRO A 61 11.45 -21.13 -0.79
C PRO A 61 12.04 -20.43 -2.02
N GLY A 62 12.84 -19.40 -1.76
CA GLY A 62 13.56 -18.65 -2.78
C GLY A 62 14.53 -17.64 -2.16
N VAL A 63 15.07 -16.79 -3.02
CA VAL A 63 15.82 -15.58 -2.64
C VAL A 63 15.05 -14.36 -3.09
N TYR A 64 15.13 -13.27 -2.34
CA TYR A 64 14.50 -12.01 -2.72
C TYR A 64 15.52 -10.89 -2.94
N ARG A 65 15.16 -9.94 -3.80
CA ARG A 65 15.88 -8.69 -4.02
C ARG A 65 14.92 -7.52 -3.94
N ILE A 66 15.31 -6.49 -3.18
CA ILE A 66 14.54 -5.25 -3.02
C ILE A 66 15.20 -4.15 -3.84
N SER A 67 14.37 -3.40 -4.57
CA SER A 67 14.73 -2.14 -5.24
C SER A 67 13.62 -1.12 -4.98
N ASP A 68 13.81 0.13 -5.37
CA ASP A 68 12.76 1.14 -5.22
C ASP A 68 11.47 0.70 -5.91
N GLY A 69 10.39 0.70 -5.13
CA GLY A 69 9.03 0.36 -5.53
C GLY A 69 8.80 -1.11 -5.89
N ARG A 70 9.75 -2.02 -5.62
CA ARG A 70 9.65 -3.40 -6.10
C ARG A 70 10.38 -4.42 -5.22
N ILE A 71 9.78 -5.59 -5.12
CA ILE A 71 10.42 -6.79 -4.58
C ILE A 71 10.35 -7.91 -5.61
N CYS A 72 11.49 -8.52 -5.92
CA CYS A 72 11.57 -9.65 -6.84
C CYS A 72 12.02 -10.89 -6.08
N ILE A 73 11.30 -12.00 -6.28
CA ILE A 73 11.57 -13.30 -5.71
C ILE A 73 12.00 -14.24 -6.84
N HIS A 74 13.16 -14.85 -6.67
CA HIS A 74 13.63 -15.98 -7.46
C HIS A 74 13.39 -17.24 -6.64
N PHE A 75 12.40 -18.05 -7.05
CA PHE A 75 12.06 -19.28 -6.37
C PHE A 75 13.05 -20.38 -6.72
N ASP A 76 13.30 -21.28 -5.77
CA ASP A 76 14.17 -22.43 -5.99
C ASP A 76 13.62 -23.37 -7.10
N SER A 77 12.31 -23.26 -7.41
CA SER A 77 11.65 -23.92 -8.56
C SER A 77 11.93 -23.27 -9.93
N ARG A 78 12.89 -22.34 -10.01
CA ARG A 78 13.25 -21.55 -11.20
C ARG A 78 12.19 -20.57 -11.70
N ARG A 79 11.11 -20.36 -10.95
CA ARG A 79 10.11 -19.33 -11.25
C ARG A 79 10.54 -17.98 -10.68
N ASN A 80 10.16 -16.90 -11.37
CA ASN A 80 10.39 -15.53 -10.92
C ASN A 80 9.07 -14.81 -10.68
N ARG A 81 9.02 -13.96 -9.65
CA ARG A 81 7.90 -13.05 -9.40
C ARG A 81 8.43 -11.70 -8.96
N CYS A 82 7.99 -10.62 -9.60
CA CYS A 82 8.25 -9.27 -9.13
C CYS A 82 6.93 -8.59 -8.79
N ASP A 83 6.83 -8.08 -7.57
CA ASP A 83 5.67 -7.37 -7.07
C ASP A 83 6.04 -5.88 -6.90
N ARG A 84 5.14 -4.98 -7.29
CA ARG A 84 5.30 -3.54 -7.03
C ARG A 84 4.84 -3.24 -5.62
N ILE A 85 5.61 -2.45 -4.89
CA ILE A 85 5.26 -1.96 -3.56
C ILE A 85 5.05 -0.45 -3.64
N VAL A 86 3.86 -0.01 -3.26
CA VAL A 86 3.50 1.40 -3.18
C VAL A 86 3.15 1.73 -1.75
N THR A 87 3.28 3.01 -1.41
CA THR A 87 2.91 3.54 -0.10
C THR A 87 2.03 4.76 -0.23
N GLU A 88 1.15 4.90 0.75
CA GLU A 88 0.27 6.05 0.97
C GLU A 88 0.64 6.72 2.30
N ASP A 89 0.14 7.94 2.50
CA ASP A 89 0.26 8.71 3.76
C ASP A 89 1.69 8.82 4.31
N ASN A 90 2.67 9.05 3.43
CA ASN A 90 4.09 9.15 3.78
C ASN A 90 4.66 7.90 4.49
N GLY A 91 4.39 6.71 3.97
CA GLY A 91 5.03 5.49 4.50
C GLY A 91 4.23 4.79 5.61
N LYS A 92 2.96 5.16 5.82
CA LYS A 92 2.09 4.56 6.86
C LYS A 92 1.39 3.30 6.35
N THR A 93 0.86 3.36 5.13
CA THR A 93 0.11 2.26 4.52
C THR A 93 0.84 1.75 3.30
N PHE A 94 1.11 0.45 3.26
CA PHE A 94 1.79 -0.19 2.14
C PHE A 94 0.85 -1.14 1.40
N TRP A 95 0.98 -1.15 0.08
CA TRP A 95 0.23 -2.02 -0.80
C TRP A 95 1.18 -2.75 -1.74
N MET A 96 0.88 -4.03 -1.96
CA MET A 96 1.56 -4.88 -2.92
C MET A 96 0.65 -5.10 -4.12
N ILE A 97 1.18 -4.84 -5.30
CA ILE A 97 0.53 -5.04 -6.59
C ILE A 97 1.31 -6.11 -7.34
N THR A 98 0.68 -7.27 -7.55
CA THR A 98 1.30 -8.38 -8.29
C THR A 98 1.41 -8.07 -9.78
N SER A 99 2.16 -8.88 -10.54
CA SER A 99 2.25 -8.75 -12.00
C SER A 99 0.89 -8.89 -12.71
N ALA A 100 -0.08 -9.55 -12.09
CA ALA A 100 -1.46 -9.68 -12.59
C ALA A 100 -2.35 -8.47 -12.23
N GLY A 101 -1.80 -7.41 -11.63
CA GLY A 101 -2.55 -6.22 -11.19
C GLY A 101 -3.32 -6.40 -9.89
N LYS A 102 -3.32 -7.59 -9.28
CA LYS A 102 -3.96 -7.81 -7.99
C LYS A 102 -3.31 -6.97 -6.88
N ARG A 103 -4.10 -6.11 -6.25
CA ARG A 103 -3.71 -5.28 -5.10
C ARG A 103 -4.04 -5.98 -3.78
N THR A 104 -3.09 -5.98 -2.85
CA THR A 104 -3.26 -6.52 -1.50
C THR A 104 -2.52 -5.62 -0.52
N THR A 105 -2.98 -5.56 0.74
CA THR A 105 -2.22 -4.87 1.79
C THR A 105 -0.85 -5.50 1.95
N TYR A 106 0.17 -4.72 2.31
CA TYR A 106 1.52 -5.20 2.53
C TYR A 106 1.94 -4.86 3.96
N ARG A 107 1.42 -5.64 4.92
CA ARG A 107 1.59 -5.34 6.35
C ARG A 107 2.26 -6.47 7.09
N ARG A 108 3.10 -6.13 8.07
CA ARG A 108 3.59 -7.08 9.06
C ARG A 108 2.41 -7.66 9.82
N ARG A 109 2.36 -8.98 9.97
CA ARG A 109 1.53 -9.60 11.00
C ARG A 109 2.39 -9.73 12.27
N PRO A 110 1.86 -9.44 13.47
CA PRO A 110 2.50 -9.82 14.72
C PRO A 110 2.72 -11.34 14.76
#